data_AF-A0ABD5JD44-F1
#
_entry.id   AF-A0ABD5JD44-F1
#
_cell.length_a   1.000
_cell.length_b   1.000
_cell.length_c   1.000
_cell.angle_alpha   90.00
_cell.angle_beta   90.00
_cell.angle_gamma   90.00
#
_symmetry.space_group_name_H-M   'P 1'
#
loop_
_entity.id
_entity.type
_entity.pdbx_description
1 polymer ?
#
loop_
_entity_poly.entity_id
_entity_poly.type
_entity_poly.pdbx_seq_one_letter_code
_entity_poly.pdbx_strand_id
1 'polypeptide(L)' 'MEAAAKGEPRVQVEAPPLERVAEAHRRIEAGATTGKLVLDVAAL' A
#
# COMPACT_ATOMS: atom_id res chain seq x y z
N MET A 1 17.07 -12.35 -2.09
CA MET A 1 16.83 -11.62 -3.35
C MET A 1 16.03 -12.54 -4.26
N GLU A 2 14.71 -12.41 -4.26
CA GLU A 2 13.86 -13.17 -5.18
C GLU A 2 13.87 -12.52 -6.55
N ALA A 3 14.25 -13.31 -7.55
CA ALA A 3 14.30 -12.92 -8.95
C ALA A 3 12.88 -12.85 -9.51
N ALA A 4 12.51 -11.72 -10.10
CA ALA A 4 11.27 -11.56 -10.85
C ALA A 4 11.38 -12.34 -12.17
N ALA A 5 10.95 -13.61 -12.14
CA ALA A 5 10.76 -14.41 -13.34
C ALA A 5 9.58 -13.84 -14.14
N LYS A 6 9.81 -13.63 -15.43
CA LYS A 6 8.90 -13.18 -16.50
C LYS A 6 7.42 -13.53 -16.23
N GLY A 7 6.62 -12.55 -15.80
CA GLY A 7 5.17 -12.67 -15.59
C GLY A 7 4.69 -11.84 -14.40
N GLU A 8 4.08 -10.68 -14.70
CA GLU A 8 3.41 -9.70 -13.82
C GLU A 8 4.03 -9.41 -12.43
N PRO A 9 4.48 -8.17 -12.16
CA PRO A 9 5.04 -7.82 -10.85
C PRO A 9 3.99 -7.98 -9.75
N ARG A 10 4.23 -8.92 -8.83
CA ARG A 10 3.42 -9.08 -7.62
C ARG A 10 3.79 -7.97 -6.63
N VAL A 11 2.87 -7.03 -6.43
CA VAL A 11 3.01 -5.93 -5.47
C VAL A 11 2.17 -6.22 -4.24
N GLN A 12 2.75 -6.04 -3.05
CA GLN A 12 1.97 -6.07 -1.81
C GLN A 12 1.02 -4.87 -1.79
N VAL A 13 -0.28 -5.14 -1.66
CA VAL A 13 -1.32 -4.10 -1.63
C VAL A 13 -1.95 -4.08 -0.25
N GLU A 14 -1.92 -2.92 0.40
CA GLU A 14 -2.69 -2.63 1.60
C GLU A 14 -3.86 -1.70 1.23
N ALA A 15 -5.05 -1.99 1.77
CA ALA A 15 -6.26 -1.23 1.48
C ALA A 15 -6.93 -0.67 2.74
N PRO A 16 -6.33 0.32 3.42
CA PRO A 16 -6.97 0.93 4.59
C PRO A 16 -8.20 1.76 4.18
N PRO A 17 -9.21 1.90 5.06
CA PRO A 17 -10.39 2.72 4.80
C PRO A 17 -10.01 4.21 4.73
N LEU A 18 -10.81 5.01 4.02
CA LEU A 18 -10.56 6.43 3.78
C LEU A 18 -10.34 7.23 5.08
N GLU A 19 -11.06 6.88 6.15
CA GLU A 19 -10.91 7.49 7.48
C GLU A 19 -9.48 7.44 8.05
N ARG A 20 -8.67 6.46 7.60
CA ARG A 20 -7.26 6.31 8.01
C ARG A 20 -6.26 6.98 7.07
N VAL A 21 -6.70 7.78 6.10
CA VAL A 21 -5.82 8.45 5.13
C VAL A 21 -4.69 9.26 5.78
N ALA A 22 -4.98 9.95 6.89
CA ALA A 22 -3.98 10.74 7.60
C ALA A 22 -2.87 9.86 8.21
N GLU A 23 -3.22 8.67 8.69
CA GLU A 23 -2.25 7.71 9.21
C GLU A 23 -1.45 7.05 8.08
N ALA A 24 -2.12 6.65 7.00
CA ALA A 24 -1.48 6.13 5.81
C ALA A 24 -0.43 7.10 5.26
N HIS A 25 -0.75 8.40 5.21
CA HIS A 25 0.17 9.44 4.80
C HIS A 25 1.38 9.56 5.74
N ARG A 26 1.17 9.59 7.06
CA ARG A 26 2.29 9.63 8.04
C ARG A 26 3.23 8.43 7.90
N ARG A 27 2.70 7.23 7.63
CA ARG A 27 3.52 6.02 7.43
C ARG A 27 4.39 6.13 6.18
N ILE A 28 3.86 6.72 5.11
CA ILE A 28 4.62 6.98 3.88
C ILE A 28 5.77 7.96 4.14
N GLU A 29 5.48 9.09 4.79
CA GLU A 29 6.50 10.11 5.12
C GLU A 29 7.59 9.57 6.07
N ALA A 30 7.22 8.65 6.97
CA ALA A 30 8.16 7.98 7.87
C ALA A 30 9.00 6.87 7.18
N GLY A 31 8.75 6.57 5.91
CA GLY A 31 9.40 5.45 5.21
C GLY A 31 9.00 4.07 5.75
N ALA A 32 7.89 3.98 6.48
CA ALA A 32 7.39 2.76 7.12
C ALA A 32 6.42 1.96 6.23
N THR A 33 6.40 2.25 4.93
CA THR A 33 5.49 1.62 3.96
C THR A 33 6.29 0.98 2.83
N THR A 34 5.93 -0.24 2.46
CA THR A 34 6.45 -0.96 1.29
C THR A 34 5.30 -1.40 0.38
N GLY A 35 5.54 -1.46 -0.93
CA GLY A 35 4.51 -1.89 -1.89
C GLY A 35 3.56 -0.75 -2.27
N LYS A 36 2.25 -1.03 -2.32
CA LYS A 36 1.21 -0.08 -2.76
C LYS A 36 0.14 0.06 -1.68
N LEU A 37 -0.22 1.29 -1.37
CA LEU A 37 -1.36 1.62 -0.53
C LEU A 37 -2.50 2.14 -1.40
N VAL A 38 -3.68 1.57 -1.27
CA VAL A 38 -4.90 1.96 -2.00
C VAL A 38 -5.95 2.32 -0.96
N LEU A 39 -6.57 3.50 -1.04
CA LEU A 39 -7.62 3.85 -0.08
C LEU A 39 -8.93 3.16 -0.47
N ASP A 40 -9.52 2.43 0.47
CA ASP A 40 -10.89 1.94 0.31
C ASP A 40 -11.86 3.08 0.62
N VAL A 41 -12.49 3.60 -0.42
CA VAL A 41 -13.47 4.68 -0.36
C VAL A 41 -14.91 4.19 -0.27
N ALA A 42 -15.14 2.88 -0.42
CA ALA A 42 -16.45 2.27 -0.28
C ALA A 42 -16.77 1.86 1.16
N ALA A 43 -15.72 1.62 1.98
CA ALA A 43 -15.83 1.26 3.39
C ALA A 43 -15.94 2.48 4.34
N LEU A 44 -16.88 3.40 4.05
CA LEU A 44 -17.23 4.53 4.93
C LEU A 44 -18.19 4.12 6.05
#